data_AF-A0A1I0TBM9-F1
#
_entry.id   AF-A0A1I0TBM9-F1
#
_cell.length_a   1.000
_cell.length_b   1.000
_cell.length_c   1.000
_cell.angle_alpha   90.00
_cell.angle_beta   90.00
_cell.angle_gamma   90.00
#
_symmetry.space_group_name_H-M   'P 1'
#
loop_
_entity.id
_entity.type
_entity.pdbx_description
1 polymer ?
#
loop_
_entity_poly.entity_id
_entity_poly.type
_entity_poly.pdbx_seq_one_letter_code
_entity_poly.pdbx_strand_id
1 'polypeptide(L)' 'MVAAAAGISAETLRKIETGRIPSPGFGTVVRLCAALDIPVADAAAVWDAPGSDRDDLAG' A
#
# COMPACT_ATOMS: atom_id res chain seq x y z
N MET A 1 -15.14 0.47 -2.78
CA MET A 1 -15.46 0.45 -1.33
C MET A 1 -14.20 0.52 -0.45
N VAL A 2 -13.10 -0.14 -0.81
CA VAL A 2 -11.83 -0.15 -0.06
C VAL A 2 -11.29 1.25 0.27
N ALA A 3 -11.27 2.18 -0.70
CA ALA A 3 -10.80 3.55 -0.46
C ALA A 3 -11.55 4.25 0.69
N ALA A 4 -12.88 4.16 0.68
CA ALA A 4 -13.73 4.75 1.72
C ALA A 4 -13.51 4.06 3.08
N ALA A 5 -13.38 2.73 3.10
CA ALA A 5 -13.07 1.98 4.32
C ALA A 5 -11.69 2.31 4.90
N ALA A 6 -10.71 2.63 4.05
CA ALA A 6 -9.38 3.08 4.46
C ALA A 6 -9.31 4.59 4.77
N GLY A 7 -10.43 5.32 4.65
CA GLY A 7 -10.49 6.76 4.90
C GLY A 7 -9.71 7.61 3.90
N ILE A 8 -9.56 7.14 2.65
CA ILE A 8 -8.88 7.83 1.56
C ILE A 8 -9.80 8.00 0.35
N SER A 9 -9.46 8.93 -0.54
CA SER A 9 -10.22 9.09 -1.79
C SER A 9 -9.93 7.96 -2.78
N ALA A 10 -10.87 7.66 -3.68
CA ALA A 10 -10.65 6.70 -4.75
C ALA A 10 -9.49 7.11 -5.67
N GLU A 11 -9.28 8.42 -5.85
CA GLU A 11 -8.14 8.93 -6.61
C GLU A 11 -6.81 8.73 -5.88
N THR A 12 -6.79 8.87 -4.55
CA THR A 12 -5.61 8.55 -3.72
C THR A 12 -5.26 7.06 -3.85
N LEU A 13 -6.26 6.17 -3.78
CA LEU A 13 -6.05 4.75 -3.97
C LEU A 13 -5.47 4.44 -5.37
N ARG A 14 -6.03 5.04 -6.43
CA ARG A 14 -5.51 4.90 -7.80
C ARG A 14 -4.08 5.42 -7.96
N LYS A 15 -3.69 6.48 -7.26
CA LYS A 15 -2.31 6.99 -7.25
C LYS A 15 -1.36 6.02 -6.52
N ILE A 16 -1.82 5.37 -5.44
CA ILE A 16 -1.06 4.31 -4.75
C ILE A 16 -0.86 3.10 -5.66
N GLU A 17 -1.92 2.61 -6.30
CA GLU A 17 -1.88 1.47 -7.22
C GLU A 17 -0.98 1.70 -8.44
N THR A 18 -0.89 2.95 -8.90
CA THR A 18 -0.05 3.32 -10.06
C THR A 18 1.37 3.75 -9.67
N GLY A 19 1.75 3.66 -8.39
CA GLY A 19 3.07 4.10 -7.90
C GLY A 19 3.30 5.61 -7.97
N ARG A 20 2.25 6.42 -8.18
CA ARG A 20 2.33 7.87 -8.36
C ARG A 20 2.27 8.67 -7.05
N ILE A 21 2.25 7.99 -5.91
CA ILE A 21 2.53 8.60 -4.60
C ILE A 21 3.90 8.12 -4.14
N PRO A 22 4.93 8.97 -4.15
CA PRO A 22 6.30 8.56 -3.85
C PRO A 22 6.48 8.11 -2.39
N SER A 23 5.61 8.52 -1.47
CA SER A 23 5.66 8.10 -0.06
C SER A 23 4.27 8.22 0.59
N PRO A 24 3.39 7.21 0.47
CA PRO A 24 2.17 7.21 1.26
C PRO A 24 2.55 7.17 2.75
N GLY A 25 1.86 7.96 3.57
CA GLY A 25 2.05 7.90 5.01
C GLY A 25 1.79 6.49 5.53
N PHE A 26 2.60 5.99 6.46
CA PHE A 26 2.45 4.64 7.01
C PHE A 26 1.03 4.36 7.55
N GLY A 27 0.39 5.37 8.14
CA GLY A 27 -1.01 5.26 8.58
C GLY A 27 -2.01 4.94 7.46
N THR A 28 -1.74 5.35 6.21
CA THR A 28 -2.55 5.00 5.04
C THR A 28 -2.40 3.52 4.69
N VAL A 29 -1.18 2.98 4.80
CA VAL A 29 -0.90 1.55 4.57
C VAL A 29 -1.65 0.70 5.59
N VAL A 30 -1.54 1.05 6.88
CA VAL A 30 -2.23 0.33 7.96
C VAL A 30 -3.75 0.34 7.78
N ARG A 31 -4.33 1.48 7.39
CA ARG A 31 -5.78 1.59 7.12
C ARG A 31 -6.22 0.77 5.91
N LEU A 32 -5.37 0.67 4.88
CA LEU A 32 -5.66 -0.16 3.71
C LEU A 32 -5.66 -1.65 4.08
N CYS A 33 -4.67 -2.10 4.83
CA CYS A 33 -4.60 -3.46 5.37
C CYS A 33 -5.82 -3.79 6.23
N ALA A 34 -6.21 -2.89 7.15
CA ALA A 34 -7.40 -3.06 7.97
C ALA A 34 -8.70 -3.11 7.15
N ALA A 35 -8.81 -2.30 6.08
CA ALA A 35 -9.97 -2.32 5.19
C ALA A 35 -10.09 -3.61 4.36
N LEU A 36 -8.98 -4.32 4.18
CA LEU A 36 -8.90 -5.59 3.43
C LEU A 36 -8.90 -6.81 4.35
N ASP A 37 -8.94 -6.62 5.67
CA ASP A 37 -8.80 -7.67 6.68
C ASP A 37 -7.49 -8.47 6.54
N ILE A 38 -6.41 -7.78 6.16
CA ILE A 38 -5.08 -8.35 5.95
C ILE A 38 -4.13 -7.86 7.06
N PRO A 39 -3.42 -8.74 7.78
CA PRO A 39 -2.36 -8.34 8.70
C PRO A 39 -1.24 -7.58 7.96
N VAL A 40 -0.79 -6.45 8.51
CA VAL A 40 0.30 -5.65 7.92
C VAL A 40 1.58 -6.48 7.77
N ALA A 41 1.82 -7.43 8.68
CA ALA A 41 2.95 -8.35 8.63
C ALA A 41 2.91 -9.24 7.37
N ASP A 42 1.73 -9.72 6.98
CA ASP A 42 1.55 -10.58 5.80
C ASP A 42 1.78 -9.78 4.52
N ALA A 43 1.27 -8.54 4.46
CA ALA A 43 1.54 -7.63 3.36
C ALA A 43 3.04 -7.32 3.22
N ALA A 44 3.74 -7.11 4.35
CA ALA A 44 5.18 -6.90 4.36
C ALA A 44 5.97 -8.15 3.91
N ALA A 45 5.53 -9.35 4.33
CA ALA A 45 6.17 -10.60 3.92
C ALA A 45 6.06 -10.85 2.41
N VAL A 46 4.91 -10.53 1.81
CA VAL A 46 4.73 -10.59 0.34
C VAL A 46 5.58 -9.53 -0.37
N TRP A 47 5.69 -8.34 0.21
CA TRP A 47 6.54 -7.28 -0.32
C TRP A 47 8.03 -7.61 -0.26
N ASP A 48 8.49 -8.34 0.77
CA ASP A 48 9.90 -8.72 0.91
C ASP A 48 10.28 -10.01 0.14
N ALA A 49 9.28 -10.67 -0.47
CA ALA A 49 9.51 -11.89 -1.23
C ALA A 49 10.44 -11.65 -2.43
N PRO A 50 11.38 -12.58 -2.72
CA PRO A 50 12.32 -12.44 -3.83
C PRO A 50 11.57 -12.32 -5.16
N GLY A 51 11.72 -11.17 -5.83
CA GLY A 51 11.02 -10.83 -7.08
C GLY A 51 10.02 -9.67 -6.97
N SER A 52 9.86 -9.05 -5.80
CA SER A 52 9.19 -7.75 -5.67
C SER A 52 10.09 -6.61 -6.21
N ASP A 53 9.47 -5.51 -6.65
CA ASP A 53 10.07 -4.28 -7.21
C ASP A 53 11.01 -3.53 -6.23
N ARG A 54 12.00 -4.21 -5.63
CA ARG A 54 13.02 -3.59 -4.78
C ARG A 54 14.06 -2.79 -5.57
N ASP A 55 14.04 -2.88 -6.91
CA ASP A 55 14.96 -2.13 -7.77
C ASP A 55 14.70 -0.61 -7.72
N ASP A 56 13.53 -0.19 -7.22
CA ASP A 56 13.10 1.22 -7.19
C ASP A 56 13.74 2.06 -6.06
N LEU A 57 14.31 1.41 -5.03
CA LEU A 57 14.91 2.07 -3.86
C LEU A 57 16.44 2.19 -3.94
N ALA A 58 17.05 1.69 -5.01
CA ALA A 58 18.50 1.75 -5.23
C ALA A 58 18.96 2.98 -6.05
N GLY A 59 18.07 3.95 -6.31
CA GLY A 59 18.34 5.18 -7.07
C GLY A 59 18.51 6.42 -6.22
#